data_AF-A0A024U5J9-F1
#
_entry.id   AF-A0A024U5J9-F1
#
_cell.length_a   1.000
_cell.length_b   1.000
_cell.length_c   1.000
_cell.angle_alpha   90.00
_cell.angle_beta   90.00
_cell.angle_gamma   90.00
#
_symmetry.space_group_name_H-M   'P 1'
#
loop_
_entity.id
_entity.type
_entity.pdbx_description
1 polymer ?
#
loop_
_entity_poly.entity_id
_entity_poly.type
_entity_poly.pdbx_seq_one_letter_code
_entity_poly.pdbx_strand_id
1 'polypeptide(L)'
;MIRHVGPRTLGMDNGLYTIIQKEQRGHLSTKLWTTTDKYRQQRLATKAHALVLDNMKGFIVHEVVPQVSKCGDYVEYVFVMENSRCGTMWEIKRRYSLFHDLREDLEELFETPHCHYCKKAIESLQSLSFPPKRFFHSDGIIMQRVVDFHAYIQAILKILSSPYCRNCSLVSVNAHSLIKRFLLSGMRLRDVMESKHQTPYSIPLILRELQVCGQGKRLEPIVEQPSLSMTKAC
;
A
#
# COMPACT_ATOMS: atom_id res chain seq x y z
N MET A 1 27.93 -73.19 -13.99
CA MET A 1 26.57 -73.40 -13.43
C MET A 1 26.33 -72.33 -12.36
N ILE A 2 25.94 -71.12 -12.76
CA ILE A 2 25.67 -70.01 -11.84
C ILE A 2 24.42 -69.28 -12.38
N ARG A 3 23.49 -69.02 -11.47
CA ARG A 3 22.08 -68.71 -11.69
C ARG A 3 21.88 -67.27 -12.17
N HIS A 4 20.99 -67.09 -13.15
CA HIS A 4 20.39 -65.82 -13.52
C HIS A 4 19.57 -65.24 -12.36
N VAL A 5 19.76 -63.96 -12.06
CA VAL A 5 18.85 -63.14 -11.27
C VAL A 5 18.48 -61.93 -12.12
N GLY A 6 17.21 -61.85 -12.50
CA GLY A 6 16.67 -60.82 -13.37
C GLY A 6 16.52 -59.45 -12.70
N PRO A 7 16.36 -58.38 -13.50
CA PRO A 7 16.14 -57.04 -13.00
C PRO A 7 14.71 -56.88 -12.46
N ARG A 8 14.59 -56.29 -11.26
CA ARG A 8 13.30 -55.93 -10.66
C ARG A 8 12.71 -54.73 -11.41
N THR A 9 11.53 -54.94 -11.96
CA THR A 9 10.63 -53.90 -12.44
C THR A 9 9.75 -53.40 -11.29
N LEU A 10 9.78 -52.08 -11.08
CA LEU A 10 8.75 -51.27 -10.43
C LEU A 10 8.66 -50.04 -11.34
N GLY A 11 7.58 -49.69 -12.02
CA GLY A 11 6.17 -50.06 -11.86
C GLY A 11 5.37 -48.77 -11.79
N MET A 12 4.94 -48.28 -12.96
CA MET A 12 3.75 -47.45 -13.25
C MET A 12 3.64 -46.07 -12.58
N ASP A 13 2.82 -45.12 -13.02
CA ASP A 13 2.36 -44.62 -14.32
C ASP A 13 1.62 -43.30 -13.99
N ASN A 14 1.60 -42.38 -14.95
CA ASN A 14 0.76 -41.19 -14.92
C ASN A 14 -0.74 -41.57 -15.05
N GLY A 15 -1.61 -40.94 -14.27
CA GLY A 15 -3.07 -40.95 -14.47
C GLY A 15 -3.79 -40.26 -13.30
N LEU A 16 -4.28 -39.03 -13.46
CA LEU A 16 -5.64 -38.69 -13.89
C LEU A 16 -6.77 -39.44 -13.14
N TYR A 17 -7.65 -38.62 -12.56
CA TYR A 17 -9.09 -38.84 -12.36
C TYR A 17 -9.61 -39.65 -11.15
N THR A 18 -10.32 -38.90 -10.29
CA THR A 18 -11.51 -39.27 -9.50
C THR A 18 -11.46 -40.46 -8.55
N ILE A 19 -11.66 -40.21 -7.25
CA ILE A 19 -12.79 -40.79 -6.49
C ILE A 19 -13.36 -39.75 -5.51
N ILE A 20 -14.64 -39.47 -5.71
CA ILE A 20 -15.57 -38.74 -4.83
C ILE A 20 -16.33 -39.79 -3.99
N GLN A 21 -16.74 -39.38 -2.77
CA GLN A 21 -17.75 -40.00 -1.87
C GLN A 21 -17.28 -41.27 -1.12
N LYS A 22 -17.50 -41.44 0.19
CA LYS A 22 -18.60 -41.08 1.09
C LYS A 22 -18.08 -41.20 2.53
N GLU A 23 -18.37 -40.23 3.39
CA GLU A 23 -19.03 -40.56 4.66
C GLU A 23 -19.76 -39.34 5.21
N GLN A 24 -21.08 -39.41 5.14
CA GLN A 24 -22.00 -38.48 5.77
C GLN A 24 -22.47 -39.09 7.08
N ARG A 25 -22.18 -38.42 8.20
CA ARG A 25 -23.10 -38.28 9.34
C ARG A 25 -22.56 -37.21 10.30
N GLY A 26 -23.26 -36.08 10.35
CA GLY A 26 -22.87 -34.87 11.08
C GLY A 26 -23.50 -33.62 10.44
N HIS A 27 -24.83 -33.64 10.32
CA HIS A 27 -25.71 -32.56 9.86
C HIS A 27 -26.01 -31.70 11.11
N LEU A 28 -25.88 -30.37 11.24
CA LEU A 28 -25.87 -29.19 10.38
C LEU A 28 -24.91 -28.12 10.97
N SER A 29 -24.52 -27.15 10.13
CA SER A 29 -23.85 -25.87 10.50
C SER A 29 -22.32 -25.77 10.30
N THR A 30 -21.82 -26.02 9.08
CA THR A 30 -20.46 -25.59 8.67
C THR A 30 -20.32 -25.18 7.19
N LYS A 31 -21.37 -25.28 6.36
CA LYS A 31 -21.25 -25.07 4.91
C LYS A 31 -21.54 -23.64 4.40
N LEU A 32 -21.87 -22.69 5.28
CA LEU A 32 -22.18 -21.31 4.85
C LEU A 32 -20.96 -20.35 4.89
N TRP A 33 -19.83 -20.79 5.42
CA TRP A 33 -18.65 -19.93 5.66
C TRP A 33 -17.54 -20.09 4.60
N THR A 34 -17.57 -21.13 3.78
CA THR A 34 -16.44 -21.45 2.86
C THR A 34 -16.52 -20.75 1.51
N THR A 35 -17.71 -20.37 1.05
CA THR A 35 -17.88 -19.70 -0.26
C THR A 35 -17.55 -18.21 -0.16
N THR A 36 -18.06 -17.54 0.88
CA THR A 36 -17.84 -16.11 1.12
C THR A 36 -16.37 -15.78 1.36
N ASP A 37 -15.63 -16.65 2.07
CA ASP A 37 -14.19 -16.47 2.29
C ASP A 37 -13.36 -16.65 1.01
N LYS A 38 -13.71 -17.59 0.14
CA LYS A 38 -13.04 -17.77 -1.16
C LYS A 38 -13.23 -16.55 -2.07
N TYR A 39 -14.46 -16.04 -2.17
CA TYR A 39 -14.73 -14.81 -2.92
C TYR A 39 -14.01 -13.60 -2.34
N ARG A 40 -13.95 -13.48 -1.00
CA ARG A 40 -13.20 -12.42 -0.32
C ARG A 40 -11.70 -12.51 -0.61
N GLN A 41 -11.10 -13.69 -0.49
CA GLN A 41 -9.68 -13.92 -0.79
C GLN A 41 -9.35 -13.64 -2.25
N GLN A 42 -10.19 -14.08 -3.19
CA GLN A 42 -9.99 -13.80 -4.62
C GLN A 42 -10.07 -12.30 -4.91
N ARG A 43 -11.04 -11.59 -4.33
CA ARG A 43 -11.18 -10.14 -4.48
C ARG A 43 -10.01 -9.36 -3.87
N LEU A 44 -9.49 -9.81 -2.72
CA LEU A 44 -8.28 -9.26 -2.11
C LEU A 44 -7.05 -9.49 -3.00
N ALA A 45 -6.88 -10.69 -3.56
CA ALA A 45 -5.80 -10.98 -4.50
C ALA A 45 -5.87 -10.10 -5.75
N THR A 46 -7.06 -9.87 -6.31
CA THR A 46 -7.25 -8.97 -7.46
C THR A 46 -6.88 -7.52 -7.12
N LYS A 47 -7.29 -7.02 -5.94
CA LYS A 47 -6.91 -5.67 -5.48
C LYS A 47 -5.41 -5.54 -5.28
N ALA A 48 -4.78 -6.53 -4.63
CA ALA A 48 -3.34 -6.61 -4.47
C ALA A 48 -2.62 -6.58 -5.82
N HIS A 49 -3.10 -7.35 -6.79
CA HIS A 49 -2.55 -7.39 -8.14
C HIS A 49 -2.67 -6.05 -8.87
N ALA A 50 -3.80 -5.34 -8.71
CA ALA A 50 -3.99 -4.01 -9.28
C ALA A 50 -2.96 -2.99 -8.76
N LEU A 51 -2.57 -3.07 -7.49
CA LEU A 51 -1.53 -2.21 -6.91
C LEU A 51 -0.14 -2.48 -7.50
N VAL A 52 0.17 -3.74 -7.80
CA VAL A 52 1.46 -4.13 -8.38
C VAL A 52 1.63 -3.58 -9.80
N LEU A 53 0.54 -3.54 -10.58
CA LEU A 53 0.56 -3.06 -11.96
C LEU A 53 0.58 -1.53 -12.10
N ASP A 54 0.21 -0.78 -11.05
CA ASP A 54 0.12 0.67 -11.13
C ASP A 54 1.50 1.34 -11.20
N ASN A 55 1.64 2.47 -11.90
CA ASN A 55 2.90 3.21 -12.03
C ASN A 55 3.21 4.11 -10.81
N MET A 56 2.78 3.65 -9.62
CA MET A 56 2.82 4.34 -8.32
C MET A 56 2.12 5.71 -8.26
N LYS A 57 1.59 6.21 -9.38
CA LYS A 57 0.80 7.45 -9.39
C LYS A 57 -0.51 7.20 -8.67
N GLY A 58 -0.80 8.04 -7.68
CA GLY A 58 -1.99 7.92 -6.84
C GLY A 58 -1.75 7.20 -5.51
N PHE A 59 -0.53 6.74 -5.23
CA PHE A 59 -0.18 6.23 -3.91
C PHE A 59 -0.09 7.41 -2.93
N ILE A 60 -0.82 7.31 -1.83
CA ILE A 60 -0.93 8.33 -0.78
C ILE A 60 -0.58 7.68 0.55
N VAL A 61 0.28 8.34 1.33
CA VAL A 61 0.52 8.00 2.73
C VAL A 61 -0.47 8.78 3.58
N HIS A 62 -1.37 8.10 4.29
CA HIS A 62 -2.32 8.72 5.21
C HIS A 62 -1.70 8.96 6.58
N GLU A 63 -1.09 7.91 7.12
CA GLU A 63 -0.67 7.88 8.50
C GLU A 63 0.58 7.02 8.67
N VAL A 64 1.41 7.39 9.64
CA VAL A 64 2.52 6.58 10.13
C VAL A 64 2.40 6.48 11.64
N VAL A 65 2.34 5.27 12.17
CA VAL A 65 2.20 5.01 13.61
C VAL A 65 3.36 4.17 14.09
N PRO A 66 4.07 4.56 15.16
CA PRO A 66 5.08 3.72 15.76
C PRO A 66 4.41 2.59 16.55
N GLN A 67 4.87 1.37 16.33
CA GLN A 67 4.42 0.19 17.04
C GLN A 67 5.64 -0.55 17.59
N VAL A 68 5.69 -0.70 18.92
CA VAL A 68 6.69 -1.57 19.55
C VAL A 68 6.38 -3.02 19.16
N SER A 69 7.41 -3.76 18.76
CA SER A 69 7.30 -5.18 18.45
C SER A 69 6.69 -5.94 19.63
N LYS A 70 6.04 -7.07 19.36
CA LYS A 70 5.42 -7.92 20.38
C LYS A 70 6.40 -8.35 21.48
N CYS A 71 7.68 -8.50 21.14
CA CYS A 71 8.75 -8.87 22.07
C CYS A 71 9.43 -7.67 22.74
N GLY A 72 9.13 -6.43 22.35
CA GLY A 72 9.74 -5.23 22.95
C GLY A 72 11.12 -4.83 22.38
N ASP A 73 11.72 -5.67 21.54
CA ASP A 73 13.12 -5.50 21.13
C ASP A 73 13.37 -4.36 20.12
N TYR A 74 12.34 -3.97 19.36
CA TYR A 74 12.45 -2.95 18.32
C TYR A 74 11.11 -2.27 18.04
N VAL A 75 11.20 -1.13 17.33
CA VAL A 75 10.04 -0.35 16.88
C VAL A 75 9.84 -0.55 15.37
N GLU A 76 8.61 -0.88 15.01
CA GLU A 76 8.11 -0.87 13.63
C GLU A 76 7.32 0.42 13.39
N TYR A 77 7.41 0.96 12.18
CA TYR A 77 6.60 2.06 11.72
C TYR A 77 5.52 1.49 10.80
N VAL A 78 4.27 1.63 11.20
CA VAL A 78 3.10 1.14 10.47
C VAL A 78 2.60 2.26 9.59
N PHE A 79 2.62 2.04 8.27
CA PHE A 79 2.15 3.00 7.29
C PHE A 79 0.77 2.60 6.82
N VAL A 80 -0.19 3.53 6.88
CA VAL A 80 -1.49 3.39 6.25
C VAL A 80 -1.44 4.10 4.90
N MET A 81 -1.65 3.32 3.84
CA MET A 81 -1.51 3.75 2.45
C MET A 81 -2.84 3.64 1.73
N GLU A 82 -3.04 4.47 0.71
CA GLU A 82 -4.15 4.39 -0.23
C GLU A 82 -3.63 4.51 -1.65
N ASN A 83 -4.26 3.80 -2.58
CA ASN A 83 -4.18 4.11 -4.01
C ASN A 83 -5.46 4.82 -4.41
N SER A 84 -5.35 6.12 -4.68
CA SER A 84 -6.46 7.00 -5.03
C SER A 84 -7.20 6.61 -6.30
N ARG A 85 -6.58 5.80 -7.18
CA ARG A 85 -7.19 5.37 -8.45
C ARG A 85 -8.17 4.23 -8.29
N CYS A 86 -7.90 3.33 -7.35
CA CYS A 86 -8.73 2.15 -7.11
C CYS A 86 -9.38 2.15 -5.72
N GLY A 87 -9.15 3.21 -4.92
CA GLY A 87 -9.63 3.33 -3.54
C GLY A 87 -9.14 2.23 -2.60
N THR A 88 -8.09 1.50 -2.99
CA THR A 88 -7.58 0.39 -2.19
C THR A 88 -6.68 0.94 -1.09
N MET A 89 -7.01 0.63 0.16
CA MET A 89 -6.19 0.95 1.31
C MET A 89 -5.45 -0.28 1.81
N TRP A 90 -4.22 -0.09 2.28
CA TRP A 90 -3.42 -1.15 2.85
C TRP A 90 -2.48 -0.63 3.92
N GLU A 91 -1.95 -1.56 4.72
CA GLU A 91 -0.93 -1.29 5.70
C GLU A 91 0.37 -2.01 5.36
N ILE A 92 1.50 -1.39 5.70
CA ILE A 92 2.80 -2.05 5.78
C ILE A 92 3.47 -1.73 7.10
N LYS A 93 4.31 -2.65 7.58
CA LYS A 93 5.14 -2.46 8.77
C LYS A 93 6.60 -2.51 8.40
N ARG A 94 7.38 -1.51 8.83
CA ARG A 94 8.81 -1.42 8.49
C ARG A 94 9.59 -0.94 9.70
N ARG A 95 10.69 -1.62 10.03
CA ARG A 95 11.69 -1.14 10.99
C ARG A 95 12.60 -0.10 10.34
N TYR A 96 13.26 0.73 11.15
CA TYR A 96 14.20 1.76 10.68
C TYR A 96 15.22 1.22 9.66
N SER A 97 15.81 0.06 9.93
CA SER A 97 16.84 -0.49 9.03
C SER A 97 16.32 -0.76 7.63
N LEU A 98 15.06 -1.17 7.46
CA LEU A 98 14.51 -1.38 6.12
C LEU A 98 14.38 -0.07 5.32
N PHE A 99 14.15 1.06 5.99
CA PHE A 99 14.17 2.38 5.32
C PHE A 99 15.59 2.79 4.93
N HIS A 100 16.55 2.45 5.78
CA HIS A 100 17.96 2.68 5.49
C HIS A 100 18.42 1.85 4.29
N ASP A 101 18.10 0.55 4.29
CA ASP A 101 18.39 -0.36 3.18
C ASP A 101 17.76 0.15 1.87
N LEU A 102 16.49 0.60 1.92
CA LEU A 102 15.84 1.21 0.75
C LEU A 102 16.59 2.45 0.24
N ARG A 103 17.07 3.29 1.14
CA ARG A 103 17.82 4.49 0.77
C ARG A 103 19.14 4.12 0.10
N GLU A 104 19.88 3.17 0.65
CA GLU A 104 21.13 2.70 0.06
C GLU A 104 20.89 2.01 -1.29
N ASP A 105 19.87 1.16 -1.41
CA ASP A 105 19.50 0.54 -2.69
C ASP A 105 19.19 1.60 -3.77
N LEU A 106 18.54 2.71 -3.40
CA LEU A 106 18.26 3.81 -4.32
C LEU A 106 19.52 4.60 -4.67
N GLU A 107 20.38 4.88 -3.69
CA GLU A 107 21.65 5.59 -3.92
C GLU A 107 22.58 4.75 -4.83
N GLU A 108 22.70 3.45 -4.59
CA GLU A 108 23.46 2.50 -5.41
C GLU A 108 22.90 2.40 -6.83
N LEU A 109 21.58 2.27 -6.99
CA LEU A 109 20.93 2.21 -8.30
C LEU A 109 21.30 3.41 -9.18
N PHE A 110 21.60 4.54 -8.55
CA PHE A 110 21.83 5.83 -9.18
C PHE A 110 23.28 6.32 -9.12
N GLU A 111 24.21 5.47 -8.67
CA GLU A 111 25.64 5.82 -8.56
C GLU A 111 26.20 6.34 -9.90
N THR A 112 25.76 5.76 -11.01
CA THR A 112 26.16 6.17 -12.37
C THR A 112 24.95 6.71 -13.15
N PRO A 113 24.67 8.03 -13.11
CA PRO A 113 23.57 8.61 -13.87
C PRO A 113 23.86 8.50 -15.38
N HIS A 114 23.01 7.77 -16.09
CA HIS A 114 23.21 7.50 -17.52
C HIS A 114 22.46 8.48 -18.46
N CYS A 115 21.55 9.31 -17.94
CA CYS A 115 20.85 10.32 -18.73
C CYS A 115 20.38 11.53 -17.90
N HIS A 116 19.97 12.61 -18.58
CA HIS A 116 19.48 13.83 -17.94
C HIS A 116 18.16 13.64 -17.15
N TYR A 117 17.37 12.62 -17.49
CA TYR A 117 16.14 12.29 -16.76
C TYR A 117 16.43 11.71 -15.38
N CYS A 118 17.32 10.70 -15.29
CA CYS A 118 17.69 10.11 -14.01
C CYS A 118 18.53 11.09 -13.18
N LYS A 119 19.42 11.87 -13.80
CA LYS A 119 20.22 12.88 -13.08
C LYS A 119 19.36 13.81 -12.20
N LYS A 120 18.29 14.39 -12.76
CA LYS A 120 17.37 15.25 -12.01
C LYS A 120 16.63 14.51 -10.89
N ALA A 121 16.24 13.24 -11.14
CA ALA A 121 15.58 12.42 -10.12
C ALA A 121 16.52 12.18 -8.94
N ILE A 122 17.80 11.92 -9.21
CA ILE A 122 18.84 11.66 -8.21
C ILE A 122 19.11 12.90 -7.38
N GLU A 123 19.32 14.05 -8.02
CA GLU A 123 19.50 15.33 -7.33
C GLU A 123 18.32 15.59 -6.37
N SER A 124 17.10 15.29 -6.82
CA SER A 124 15.90 15.43 -5.99
C SER A 124 15.88 14.44 -4.82
N LEU A 125 16.25 13.17 -5.05
CA LEU A 125 16.29 12.13 -4.01
C LEU A 125 17.37 12.40 -2.96
N GLN A 126 18.56 12.82 -3.39
CA GLN A 126 19.68 13.17 -2.50
C GLN A 126 19.39 14.42 -1.65
N SER A 127 18.51 15.31 -2.12
CA SER A 127 18.09 16.48 -1.35
C SER A 127 17.10 16.16 -0.22
N LEU A 128 16.56 14.93 -0.16
CA LEU A 128 15.59 14.54 0.86
C LEU A 128 16.26 14.38 2.23
N SER A 129 15.66 14.95 3.27
CA SER A 129 16.07 14.68 4.64
C SER A 129 15.75 13.24 5.02
N PHE A 130 16.72 12.52 5.56
CA PHE A 130 16.52 11.19 6.12
C PHE A 130 16.82 11.19 7.62
N PRO A 131 16.00 10.53 8.46
CA PRO A 131 16.21 10.53 9.90
C PRO A 131 17.55 9.89 10.28
N PRO A 132 18.33 10.49 11.19
CA PRO A 132 19.65 9.99 11.54
C PRO A 132 19.59 8.66 12.31
N LYS A 133 20.63 7.85 12.11
CA LYS A 133 20.85 6.64 12.91
C LYS A 133 21.21 7.08 14.32
N ARG A 134 20.40 6.67 15.29
CA ARG A 134 20.61 6.92 16.72
C ARG A 134 20.52 5.60 17.46
N PHE A 135 21.47 5.36 18.35
CA PHE A 135 21.59 4.12 19.13
C PHE A 135 20.61 4.05 20.31
N PHE A 136 20.11 5.20 20.77
CA PHE A 136 19.13 5.28 21.86
C PHE A 136 17.75 5.65 21.32
N HIS A 137 16.73 4.94 21.78
CA HIS A 137 15.33 5.12 21.37
C HIS A 137 14.56 5.80 22.49
N SER A 138 14.61 7.13 22.57
CA SER A 138 13.66 7.90 23.36
C SER A 138 12.37 8.12 22.56
N ASP A 139 11.23 8.25 23.24
CA ASP A 139 9.93 8.52 22.60
C ASP A 139 9.98 9.72 21.64
N GLY A 140 10.69 10.79 21.99
CA GLY A 140 10.87 11.95 21.11
C GLY A 140 11.58 11.62 19.79
N ILE A 141 12.52 10.68 19.78
CA ILE A 141 13.21 10.23 18.56
C ILE A 141 12.26 9.37 17.71
N ILE A 142 11.46 8.52 18.36
CA ILE A 142 10.48 7.68 17.67
C ILE A 142 9.44 8.55 16.97
N MET A 143 8.89 9.55 17.67
CA MET A 143 7.90 10.47 17.09
C MET A 143 8.49 11.38 16.02
N GLN A 144 9.74 11.84 16.17
CA GLN A 144 10.41 12.58 15.09
C GLN A 144 10.56 11.72 13.82
N ARG A 145 10.97 10.44 13.98
CA ARG A 145 11.09 9.50 12.86
C ARG A 145 9.77 9.23 12.16
N VAL A 146 8.65 9.24 12.87
CA VAL A 146 7.31 9.13 12.28
C VAL A 146 7.07 10.25 11.27
N VAL A 147 7.34 11.50 11.67
CA VAL A 147 7.21 12.68 10.80
C VAL A 147 8.19 12.60 9.63
N ASP A 148 9.45 12.29 9.92
CA ASP A 148 10.50 12.23 8.89
C ASP A 148 10.22 11.14 7.85
N PHE A 149 9.80 9.94 8.28
CA PHE A 149 9.51 8.85 7.35
C PHE A 149 8.23 9.08 6.56
N HIS A 150 7.21 9.70 7.15
CA HIS A 150 6.01 10.11 6.43
C HIS A 150 6.38 11.07 5.28
N ALA A 151 7.12 12.14 5.59
CA ALA A 151 7.58 13.11 4.62
C ALA A 151 8.51 12.48 3.56
N TYR A 152 9.45 11.63 3.97
CA TYR A 152 10.41 10.97 3.08
C TYR A 152 9.71 10.11 2.02
N ILE A 153 8.79 9.22 2.43
CA ILE A 153 8.06 8.35 1.50
C ILE A 153 7.15 9.16 0.58
N GLN A 154 6.45 10.16 1.10
CA GLN A 154 5.64 11.06 0.26
C GLN A 154 6.49 11.78 -0.79
N ALA A 155 7.67 12.27 -0.42
CA ALA A 155 8.57 12.95 -1.33
C ALA A 155 9.11 12.02 -2.42
N ILE A 156 9.53 10.80 -2.07
CA ILE A 156 9.95 9.77 -3.04
C ILE A 156 8.83 9.49 -4.05
N LEU A 157 7.60 9.25 -3.57
CA LEU A 157 6.46 8.97 -4.44
C LEU A 157 6.19 10.14 -5.40
N LYS A 158 6.32 11.39 -4.93
CA LYS A 158 6.18 12.58 -5.77
C LYS A 158 7.26 12.68 -6.85
N ILE A 159 8.52 12.43 -6.49
CA ILE A 159 9.65 12.48 -7.43
C ILE A 159 9.50 11.40 -8.51
N LEU A 160 9.25 10.16 -8.09
CA LEU A 160 9.22 9.01 -9.00
C LEU A 160 7.94 8.93 -9.84
N SER A 161 6.83 9.53 -9.39
CA SER A 161 5.59 9.61 -10.18
C SER A 161 5.62 10.73 -11.24
N SER A 162 6.62 11.62 -11.17
CA SER A 162 6.83 12.73 -12.13
C SER A 162 6.87 12.21 -13.57
N PRO A 163 6.09 12.79 -14.50
CA PRO A 163 6.11 12.41 -15.91
C PRO A 163 7.49 12.50 -16.54
N TYR A 164 8.30 13.49 -16.12
CA TYR A 164 9.66 13.69 -16.61
C TYR A 164 10.56 12.48 -16.38
N CYS A 165 10.45 11.85 -15.20
CA CYS A 165 11.28 10.72 -14.82
C CYS A 165 10.89 9.41 -15.53
N ARG A 166 9.71 9.34 -16.17
CA ARG A 166 9.20 8.13 -16.82
C ARG A 166 9.95 7.75 -18.10
N ASN A 167 10.61 8.72 -18.73
CA ASN A 167 11.36 8.53 -19.96
C ASN A 167 12.68 7.77 -19.75
N CYS A 168 13.05 7.47 -18.50
CA CYS A 168 14.23 6.68 -18.16
C CYS A 168 13.79 5.32 -17.59
N SER A 169 14.25 4.24 -18.22
CA SER A 169 13.96 2.86 -17.77
C SER A 169 14.53 2.56 -16.38
N LEU A 170 15.71 3.09 -16.04
CA LEU A 170 16.30 2.95 -14.70
C LEU A 170 15.35 3.47 -13.62
N VAL A 171 14.67 4.59 -13.88
CA VAL A 171 13.71 5.15 -12.93
C VAL A 171 12.37 4.43 -13.01
N SER A 172 11.78 4.31 -14.21
CA SER A 172 10.40 3.80 -14.39
C SER A 172 10.26 2.30 -14.16
N VAL A 173 11.34 1.54 -14.27
CA VAL A 173 11.36 0.09 -14.02
C VAL A 173 12.08 -0.20 -12.71
N ASN A 174 13.36 0.13 -12.60
CA ASN A 174 14.18 -0.35 -11.49
C ASN A 174 13.85 0.36 -10.18
N ALA A 175 13.85 1.70 -10.17
CA ALA A 175 13.51 2.46 -8.95
C ALA A 175 12.05 2.22 -8.53
N HIS A 176 11.12 2.18 -9.50
CA HIS A 176 9.73 1.81 -9.23
C HIS A 176 9.60 0.40 -8.63
N SER A 177 10.38 -0.57 -9.12
CA SER A 177 10.39 -1.94 -8.57
C SER A 177 10.89 -1.98 -7.12
N LEU A 178 11.96 -1.25 -6.80
CA LEU A 178 12.46 -1.12 -5.42
C LEU A 178 11.39 -0.55 -4.48
N ILE A 179 10.77 0.58 -4.86
CA ILE A 179 9.73 1.20 -4.04
C ILE A 179 8.49 0.33 -3.94
N LYS A 180 8.03 -0.30 -5.02
CA LYS A 180 6.89 -1.23 -4.97
C LYS A 180 7.18 -2.40 -4.04
N ARG A 181 8.36 -3.01 -4.14
CA ARG A 181 8.78 -4.08 -3.23
C ARG A 181 8.73 -3.58 -1.78
N PHE A 182 9.26 -2.39 -1.52
CA PHE A 182 9.22 -1.79 -0.20
C PHE A 182 7.81 -1.45 0.29
N LEU A 183 6.89 -1.00 -0.57
CA LEU A 183 5.54 -0.55 -0.19
C LEU A 183 4.47 -1.63 -0.23
N LEU A 184 4.73 -2.77 -0.88
CA LEU A 184 3.76 -3.84 -1.08
C LEU A 184 4.20 -5.16 -0.42
N SER A 185 5.47 -5.35 -0.09
CA SER A 185 5.92 -6.57 0.59
C SER A 185 5.27 -6.72 1.97
N GLY A 186 4.68 -7.88 2.26
CA GLY A 186 3.96 -8.09 3.52
C GLY A 186 2.79 -7.14 3.74
N MET A 187 2.24 -6.53 2.69
CA MET A 187 1.09 -5.63 2.80
C MET A 187 -0.13 -6.36 3.35
N ARG A 188 -0.92 -5.64 4.14
CA ARG A 188 -2.21 -6.08 4.64
C ARG A 188 -3.27 -5.16 4.11
N LEU A 189 -4.08 -5.66 3.18
CA LEU A 189 -5.19 -4.89 2.63
C LEU A 189 -6.18 -4.57 3.76
N ARG A 190 -6.59 -3.30 3.86
CA ARG A 190 -7.71 -2.89 4.70
C ARG A 190 -8.99 -3.09 3.91
N ASP A 191 -9.86 -3.95 4.40
CA ASP A 191 -11.23 -3.99 3.91
C ASP A 191 -11.94 -2.72 4.37
N VAL A 192 -12.32 -1.87 3.43
CA VAL A 192 -13.21 -0.73 3.65
C VAL A 192 -14.63 -1.28 3.86
N MET A 193 -14.84 -2.02 4.94
CA MET A 193 -16.18 -2.26 5.46
C MET A 193 -16.32 -1.39 6.71
N GLU A 194 -17.06 -0.30 6.52
CA GLU A 194 -17.71 0.54 7.53
C GLU A 194 -17.18 0.36 8.96
N SER A 195 -16.32 1.27 9.38
CA SER A 195 -16.12 1.53 10.80
C SER A 195 -17.48 1.93 11.40
N LYS A 196 -18.01 1.09 12.29
CA LYS A 196 -19.15 1.39 13.18
C LYS A 196 -18.86 2.50 14.21
N HIS A 197 -17.73 3.19 14.12
CA HIS A 197 -17.45 4.34 14.96
C HIS A 197 -17.10 5.55 14.10
N GLN A 198 -18.05 6.50 14.14
CA GLN A 198 -17.98 7.87 13.68
C GLN A 198 -16.66 8.54 14.09
N THR A 199 -16.01 9.17 13.12
CA THR A 199 -15.56 10.55 13.28
C THR A 199 -16.32 11.40 12.27
N PRO A 200 -16.78 12.61 12.64
CA PRO A 200 -17.37 13.52 11.67
C PRO A 200 -16.23 14.05 10.80
N TYR A 201 -16.49 14.32 9.53
CA TYR A 201 -15.54 14.88 8.56
C TYR A 201 -14.55 13.89 7.90
N SER A 202 -15.05 12.78 7.36
CA SER A 202 -14.44 12.22 6.14
C SER A 202 -15.30 12.64 4.95
N ILE A 203 -14.78 13.55 4.13
CA ILE A 203 -15.41 13.97 2.88
C ILE A 203 -15.56 12.72 1.99
N PRO A 204 -16.79 12.31 1.61
CA PRO A 204 -17.00 11.17 0.73
C PRO A 204 -16.19 11.32 -0.57
N LEU A 205 -15.66 10.21 -1.09
CA LEU A 205 -14.77 10.17 -2.26
C LEU A 205 -15.32 10.96 -3.47
N ILE A 206 -16.65 11.01 -3.63
CA ILE A 206 -17.37 11.76 -4.66
C ILE A 206 -17.08 13.27 -4.59
N LEU A 207 -16.97 13.84 -3.38
CA LEU A 207 -16.71 15.27 -3.20
C LEU A 207 -15.23 15.63 -3.41
N ARG A 208 -14.31 14.66 -3.32
CA ARG A 208 -12.87 14.89 -3.55
C ARG A 208 -12.54 15.03 -5.04
N GLU A 209 -13.25 14.30 -5.89
CA GLU A 209 -13.13 14.42 -7.35
C GLU A 209 -13.59 15.81 -7.84
N LEU A 210 -14.55 16.44 -7.16
CA LEU A 210 -14.98 17.81 -7.47
C LEU A 210 -13.92 18.87 -7.15
N GLN A 211 -13.04 18.63 -6.17
CA GLN A 211 -11.93 19.56 -5.87
C GLN A 211 -10.81 19.51 -6.92
N VAL A 212 -10.64 18.38 -7.61
CA VAL A 212 -9.61 18.22 -8.65
C VAL A 212 -10.03 18.86 -9.98
N CYS A 213 -11.33 19.12 -10.19
CA CYS A 213 -11.85 19.75 -11.40
C CYS A 213 -12.20 21.25 -11.27
N GLY A 214 -11.95 21.87 -10.11
CA GLY A 214 -12.36 23.24 -9.81
C GLY A 214 -11.37 24.34 -10.22
N GLN A 215 -10.95 24.42 -11.49
CA GLN A 215 -10.48 25.71 -12.00
C GLN A 215 -11.68 26.60 -12.31
N GLY A 216 -11.97 27.49 -11.36
CA GLY A 216 -12.58 28.79 -11.63
C GLY A 216 -14.09 28.82 -11.79
N LYS A 217 -14.85 28.74 -10.67
CA LYS A 217 -15.97 29.66 -10.39
C LYS A 217 -16.06 29.89 -8.88
N ARG A 218 -15.85 31.14 -8.48
CA ARG A 218 -16.10 31.67 -7.13
C ARG A 218 -17.59 31.51 -6.84
N LEU A 219 -17.94 30.61 -5.92
CA LEU A 219 -19.30 30.53 -5.40
C LEU A 219 -19.48 31.70 -4.44
N GLU A 220 -20.35 32.63 -4.81
CA GLU A 220 -20.78 33.73 -3.95
C GLU A 220 -21.51 33.16 -2.72
N PRO A 221 -21.32 33.74 -1.53
CA PRO A 221 -22.07 33.34 -0.34
C PRO A 221 -23.56 33.54 -0.55
N ILE A 222 -24.37 32.54 -0.20
CA ILE A 222 -25.82 32.72 -0.07
C ILE A 222 -26.03 33.64 1.13
N VAL A 223 -26.33 34.91 0.86
CA VAL A 223 -26.82 35.85 1.86
C VAL A 223 -28.23 35.40 2.23
N GLU A 224 -28.40 34.92 3.46
CA GLU A 224 -29.73 34.69 4.03
C GLU A 224 -30.49 36.01 4.03
N GLN A 225 -31.60 36.06 3.30
CA GLN A 225 -32.50 37.21 3.35
C GLN A 225 -33.19 37.21 4.73
N PRO A 226 -33.19 38.34 5.47
CA PRO A 226 -33.94 38.43 6.71
C PRO A 226 -35.43 38.31 6.43
N SER A 227 -36.11 37.53 7.26
CA SER A 227 -37.56 37.34 7.20
C SER A 227 -38.29 38.67 7.38
N LEU A 228 -39.13 39.00 6.40
CA LEU A 228 -40.09 40.10 6.49
C LEU A 228 -41.06 39.82 7.63
N SER A 229 -40.86 40.50 8.75
CA SER A 229 -41.88 40.61 9.80
C SER A 229 -42.96 41.56 9.30
N MET A 230 -44.15 41.02 9.03
CA MET A 230 -45.34 41.84 8.82
C MET A 230 -45.90 42.23 10.19
N THR A 231 -45.82 43.53 10.42
CA THR A 231 -46.51 44.32 11.43
C THR A 231 -48.00 43.97 11.53
N LYS A 232 -48.48 43.82 12.76
CA LYS A 232 -49.90 43.92 13.12
C LYS A 232 -50.45 45.28 12.68
N ALA A 233 -51.57 45.27 11.98
CA ALA A 233 -52.46 46.41 11.87
C ALA A 233 -53.77 46.07 12.60
N CYS A 234 -54.18 47.06 13.42
CA CYS A 234 -55.40 47.26 14.21
C CYS A 234 -56.48 46.18 14.22
#